data_AF-A0A2N2SKC5-F1
#
_entry.id   AF-A0A2N2SKC5-F1
#
_cell.length_a   1.000
_cell.length_b   1.000
_cell.length_c   1.000
_cell.angle_alpha   90.00
_cell.angle_beta   90.00
_cell.angle_gamma   90.00
#
_symmetry.space_group_name_H-M   'P 1'
#
loop_
_entity.id
_entity.type
_entity.pdbx_description
1 polymer ?
#
loop_
_entity_poly.entity_id
_entity_poly.type
_entity_poly.pdbx_seq_one_letter_code
_entity_poly.pdbx_strand_id
1 'polypeptide(L)'
;MKVALGLGCDRGTPFETLARAVNEALAAAGVGLEAVSAVASIDLKADEPGLALLAAVHGWRIDYHPAPRLAAIAVPNPSETVRRYTGTPSVSEAAALLAAN
;
A
#
# COMPACT_ATOMS: atom_id res chain seq x y z
N MET A 1 14.88 10.30 8.00
CA MET A 1 13.47 10.56 7.62
C MET A 1 12.74 9.22 7.67
N LYS A 2 11.52 9.17 8.19
CA LYS A 2 10.68 7.96 8.17
C LYS A 2 9.58 8.14 7.13
N VAL A 3 9.13 7.06 6.53
CA VAL A 3 8.05 7.05 5.54
C VAL A 3 7.00 5.99 5.88
N ALA A 4 5.78 6.20 5.39
CA ALA A 4 4.72 5.20 5.38
C ALA A 4 4.48 4.71 3.95
N LEU A 5 4.25 3.42 3.80
CA LEU A 5 4.06 2.77 2.51
C LEU A 5 2.61 2.30 2.36
N GLY A 6 1.95 2.72 1.29
CA GLY A 6 0.63 2.22 0.92
C GLY A 6 0.75 1.22 -0.21
N LEU A 7 0.21 0.02 -0.04
CA LEU A 7 0.34 -1.08 -0.99
C LEU A 7 -0.97 -1.38 -1.71
N GLY A 8 -0.87 -1.60 -3.01
CA GLY A 8 -1.98 -1.98 -3.87
C GLY A 8 -1.46 -2.75 -5.09
N CYS A 9 -2.17 -3.79 -5.46
CA CYS A 9 -1.86 -4.70 -6.57
C CYS A 9 -3.13 -5.42 -7.03
N ASP A 10 -3.03 -6.16 -8.13
CA ASP A 10 -4.07 -7.12 -8.53
C ASP A 10 -3.90 -8.43 -7.74
N ARG A 11 -4.95 -9.26 -7.70
CA ARG A 11 -4.86 -10.57 -7.03
C ARG A 11 -3.88 -11.49 -7.75
N GLY A 12 -3.08 -12.22 -6.98
CA GLY A 12 -2.08 -13.14 -7.50
C GLY A 12 -0.87 -12.43 -8.11
N THR A 13 -0.64 -11.16 -7.77
CA THR A 13 0.55 -10.43 -8.24
C THR A 13 1.79 -11.17 -7.73
N PRO A 14 2.75 -11.52 -8.61
CA PRO A 14 3.97 -12.19 -8.21
C PRO A 14 4.75 -11.39 -7.18
N PHE A 15 5.37 -12.08 -6.22
CA PHE A 15 6.16 -11.47 -5.17
C PHE A 15 7.28 -10.59 -5.74
N GLU A 16 7.95 -11.04 -6.79
CA GLU A 16 9.06 -10.33 -7.43
C GLU A 16 8.59 -8.99 -8.02
N THR A 17 7.36 -8.94 -8.53
CA THR A 17 6.75 -7.71 -9.04
C THR A 17 6.47 -6.73 -7.90
N LEU A 18 5.93 -7.22 -6.77
CA LEU A 18 5.69 -6.40 -5.59
C LEU A 18 6.99 -5.85 -5.01
N ALA A 19 7.97 -6.71 -4.80
CA ALA A 19 9.28 -6.34 -4.25
C ALA A 19 9.99 -5.32 -5.15
N ARG A 20 9.96 -5.52 -6.48
CA ARG A 20 10.50 -4.56 -7.43
C ARG A 20 9.79 -3.21 -7.35
N ALA A 21 8.45 -3.19 -7.37
CA ALA A 21 7.67 -1.95 -7.32
C ALA A 21 7.95 -1.14 -6.05
N VAL A 22 8.10 -1.81 -4.90
CA VAL A 22 8.45 -1.16 -3.64
C VAL A 22 9.86 -0.58 -3.68
N ASN A 23 10.85 -1.35 -4.15
CA ASN A 23 12.23 -0.88 -4.26
C ASN A 23 12.35 0.33 -5.21
N GLU A 24 11.67 0.29 -6.35
CA GLU A 24 11.65 1.39 -7.32
C GLU A 24 11.00 2.65 -6.73
N ALA A 25 9.87 2.51 -6.03
CA ALA A 25 9.19 3.64 -5.39
C ALA A 25 10.04 4.30 -4.29
N LEU A 26 10.68 3.49 -3.44
CA LEU A 26 11.57 3.99 -2.38
C LEU A 26 12.82 4.65 -2.97
N ALA A 27 13.43 4.04 -4.00
CA ALA A 27 14.58 4.63 -4.70
C ALA A 27 14.24 5.97 -5.35
N ALA A 28 13.07 6.09 -5.99
CA ALA A 28 12.60 7.34 -6.59
C ALA A 28 12.39 8.46 -5.55
N ALA A 29 12.04 8.09 -4.32
CA ALA A 29 11.92 9.01 -3.19
C ALA A 29 13.25 9.23 -2.41
N GLY A 30 14.35 8.59 -2.82
CA GLY A 30 15.65 8.71 -2.16
C GLY A 30 15.68 8.12 -0.75
N VAL A 31 14.82 7.14 -0.45
CA VAL A 31 14.69 6.51 0.87
C VAL A 31 15.07 5.03 0.80
N GLY A 32 15.74 4.54 1.85
CA GLY A 32 16.01 3.11 2.01
C GLY A 32 14.82 2.37 2.63
N LEU A 33 14.82 1.03 2.52
CA LEU A 33 13.82 0.16 3.13
C LEU A 33 13.74 0.34 4.66
N GLU A 34 14.85 0.65 5.31
CA GLU A 34 14.97 0.91 6.73
C GLU A 34 14.22 2.18 7.20
N ALA A 35 13.87 3.07 6.26
CA ALA A 35 13.07 4.26 6.54
C ALA A 35 11.57 3.95 6.63
N VAL A 36 11.12 2.78 6.15
CA VAL A 36 9.71 2.37 6.18
C VAL A 36 9.31 2.07 7.63
N SER A 37 8.42 2.90 8.15
CA SER A 37 7.98 2.85 9.55
C SER A 37 6.55 2.35 9.73
N ALA A 38 5.75 2.39 8.66
CA ALA A 38 4.39 1.89 8.63
C ALA A 38 4.05 1.39 7.23
N VAL A 39 3.23 0.35 7.14
CA VAL A 39 2.74 -0.21 5.87
C VAL A 39 1.25 -0.43 5.99
N ALA A 40 0.49 0.01 4.99
CA ALA A 40 -0.97 -0.11 5.00
C ALA A 40 -1.56 -0.50 3.64
N SER A 41 -2.75 -1.08 3.65
CA SER A 41 -3.51 -1.44 2.45
C SER A 41 -5.02 -1.46 2.73
N ILE A 42 -5.81 -1.83 1.73
CA ILE A 42 -7.24 -2.05 1.85
C ILE A 42 -7.53 -3.48 2.36
N ASP A 43 -8.52 -3.65 3.22
CA ASP A 43 -8.93 -4.94 3.80
C ASP A 43 -9.30 -6.01 2.78
N LEU A 44 -9.78 -5.64 1.59
CA LEU A 44 -9.95 -6.56 0.45
C LEU A 44 -8.66 -7.34 0.09
N LYS A 45 -7.49 -6.89 0.56
CA LYS A 45 -6.18 -7.50 0.31
C LYS A 45 -5.57 -8.21 1.51
N ALA A 46 -6.31 -8.39 2.60
CA ALA A 46 -5.82 -9.07 3.79
C ALA A 46 -5.47 -10.55 3.54
N ASP A 47 -6.05 -11.16 2.50
CA ASP A 47 -5.81 -12.53 2.07
C ASP A 47 -4.84 -12.63 0.87
N GLU A 48 -4.19 -11.53 0.46
CA GLU A 48 -3.28 -11.54 -0.69
C GLU A 48 -1.92 -12.14 -0.32
N PRO A 49 -1.55 -13.31 -0.88
CA PRO A 49 -0.34 -14.04 -0.46
C PRO A 49 0.95 -13.27 -0.78
N GLY A 50 0.97 -12.52 -1.89
CA GLY A 50 2.12 -11.70 -2.26
C GLY A 50 2.42 -10.60 -1.23
N LEU A 51 1.39 -9.95 -0.69
CA LEU A 51 1.55 -8.94 0.35
C LEU A 51 1.95 -9.55 1.70
N ALA A 52 1.37 -10.70 2.05
CA ALA A 52 1.75 -11.42 3.26
C ALA A 52 3.23 -11.85 3.22
N LEU A 53 3.70 -12.36 2.09
CA LEU A 53 5.11 -12.72 1.90
C LEU A 53 6.02 -11.49 1.94
N LEU A 54 5.64 -10.40 1.28
CA LEU A 54 6.40 -9.15 1.32
C LEU A 54 6.55 -8.62 2.75
N ALA A 55 5.46 -8.62 3.52
CA ALA A 55 5.47 -8.25 4.91
C ALA A 55 6.42 -9.15 5.73
N ALA A 56 6.35 -10.46 5.53
CA ALA A 56 7.20 -11.42 6.23
C ALA A 56 8.70 -11.23 5.92
N VAL A 57 9.07 -11.02 4.66
CA VAL A 57 10.47 -10.81 4.25
C VAL A 57 11.08 -9.56 4.89
N HIS A 58 10.29 -8.49 5.03
CA HIS A 58 10.76 -7.23 5.59
C HIS A 58 10.45 -7.03 7.08
N GLY A 59 9.81 -8.01 7.73
CA GLY A 59 9.38 -7.90 9.13
C GLY A 59 8.31 -6.83 9.36
N TRP A 60 7.54 -6.49 8.33
CA TRP A 60 6.50 -5.48 8.41
C TRP A 60 5.19 -6.06 8.93
N ARG A 61 4.41 -5.21 9.58
CA ARG A 61 2.98 -5.42 9.80
C ARG A 61 2.23 -4.54 8.80
N ILE A 62 1.33 -5.14 8.02
CA ILE A 62 0.43 -4.39 7.14
C ILE A 62 -0.85 -4.09 7.90
N ASP A 63 -1.16 -2.82 8.08
CA ASP A 63 -2.45 -2.39 8.61
C ASP A 63 -3.48 -2.29 7.48
N TYR A 64 -4.55 -3.05 7.61
CA TYR A 64 -5.62 -3.11 6.63
C TYR A 64 -6.79 -2.23 7.03
N HIS A 65 -7.34 -1.50 6.07
CA HIS A 65 -8.42 -0.55 6.31
C HIS A 65 -9.61 -0.77 5.36
N PRO A 66 -10.85 -0.55 5.84
CA PRO A 66 -12.03 -0.69 5.00
C PRO A 66 -12.14 0.46 4.01
N ALA A 67 -12.73 0.17 2.84
CA ALA A 67 -12.89 1.13 1.74
C ALA A 67 -13.47 2.49 2.16
N PRO A 68 -14.53 2.60 3.00
CA PRO A 68 -15.08 3.89 3.41
C PRO A 68 -14.08 4.76 4.18
N ARG A 69 -13.18 4.13 4.96
CA ARG A 69 -12.15 4.86 5.71
C ARG A 69 -11.09 5.42 4.76
N LEU A 70 -10.68 4.64 3.77
CA LEU A 70 -9.74 5.10 2.74
C LEU A 70 -10.38 6.17 1.83
N ALA A 71 -11.66 6.04 1.51
CA ALA A 71 -12.39 6.98 0.67
C ALA A 71 -12.56 8.37 1.29
N ALA A 72 -12.44 8.49 2.61
CA ALA A 72 -12.48 9.75 3.34
C ALA A 72 -11.15 10.53 3.27
N ILE A 73 -10.08 9.90 2.78
CA ILE A 73 -8.75 10.53 2.67
C ILE A 73 -8.67 11.28 1.34
N ALA A 74 -8.34 12.57 1.42
CA ALA A 74 -8.02 13.35 0.22
C ALA A 74 -6.69 12.86 -0.37
N VAL A 75 -6.72 12.48 -1.65
CA VAL A 75 -5.57 11.89 -2.35
C VAL A 75 -5.21 12.73 -3.58
N PRO A 76 -3.93 12.76 -3.98
CA PRO A 76 -3.50 13.54 -5.13
C PRO A 76 -4.00 12.97 -6.47
N ASN A 77 -4.17 11.65 -6.60
CA ASN A 77 -4.55 11.01 -7.87
C ASN A 77 -5.76 10.07 -7.70
N PRO A 78 -6.99 10.61 -7.53
CA PRO A 78 -8.19 9.80 -7.42
C PRO A 78 -8.55 9.11 -8.75
N SER A 79 -9.11 7.89 -8.67
CA SER A 79 -9.53 7.08 -9.83
C SER A 79 -10.94 6.51 -9.65
N GLU A 80 -11.84 6.84 -10.58
CA GLU A 80 -13.20 6.27 -10.62
C GLU A 80 -13.19 4.78 -10.96
N THR A 81 -12.23 4.31 -11.75
CA THR A 81 -12.03 2.88 -12.00
C THR A 81 -11.72 2.15 -10.70
N VAL A 82 -10.77 2.66 -9.89
CA VAL A 82 -10.44 2.06 -8.59
C VAL A 82 -11.63 2.12 -7.64
N ARG A 83 -12.36 3.25 -7.62
CA ARG A 83 -13.60 3.39 -6.83
C ARG A 83 -14.62 2.30 -7.17
N ARG A 84 -14.83 2.03 -8.46
CA ARG A 84 -15.78 1.02 -8.92
C ARG A 84 -15.42 -0.40 -8.42
N TYR A 85 -14.14 -0.74 -8.39
CA TYR A 85 -13.70 -2.08 -7.97
C TYR A 85 -13.51 -2.24 -6.47
N THR A 86 -13.15 -1.16 -5.77
CA THR A 86 -12.67 -1.25 -4.38
C THR A 86 -13.49 -0.44 -3.38
N GLY A 87 -14.37 0.46 -3.85
CA GLY A 87 -15.14 1.37 -3.00
C GLY A 87 -14.38 2.63 -2.55
N THR A 88 -13.10 2.77 -2.87
CA THR A 88 -12.27 3.96 -2.60
C THR A 88 -11.67 4.51 -3.90
N PRO A 89 -11.56 5.84 -4.10
CA PRO A 89 -10.92 6.40 -5.30
C PRO A 89 -9.41 6.12 -5.36
N SER A 90 -8.77 5.74 -4.26
CA SER A 90 -7.38 5.32 -4.23
C SER A 90 -7.14 4.37 -3.06
N VAL A 91 -6.37 3.31 -3.29
CA VAL A 91 -5.96 2.36 -2.24
C VAL A 91 -4.62 2.79 -1.68
N SER A 92 -3.57 2.76 -2.51
CA SER A 92 -2.19 2.96 -2.07
C SER A 92 -1.97 4.36 -1.49
N GLU A 93 -2.43 5.42 -2.15
CA GLU A 93 -2.20 6.79 -1.65
C GLU A 93 -2.97 7.05 -0.35
N ALA A 94 -4.25 6.66 -0.31
CA ALA A 94 -5.08 6.84 0.88
C ALA A 94 -4.52 6.04 2.07
N ALA A 95 -4.07 4.81 1.85
CA ALA A 95 -3.48 3.97 2.89
C ALA A 95 -2.15 4.54 3.38
N ALA A 96 -1.26 5.00 2.48
CA ALA A 96 0.00 5.63 2.85
C ALA A 96 -0.23 6.89 3.70
N LEU A 97 -1.13 7.78 3.26
CA LEU A 97 -1.45 9.02 3.96
C LEU A 97 -2.10 8.77 5.33
N LEU A 98 -2.98 7.78 5.42
CA LEU A 98 -3.61 7.39 6.68
C LEU A 98 -2.60 6.79 7.68
N ALA A 99 -1.58 6.10 7.18
CA ALA A 99 -0.52 5.49 7.99
C ALA A 99 0.61 6.47 8.36
N ALA A 100 0.73 7.61 7.68
CA ALA A 100 1.83 8.57 7.82
C ALA A 100 1.78 9.48 9.08
N ASN A 101 1.17 9.01 10.17
CA ASN A 101 1.06 9.78 11.43
C ASN A 101 2.39 9.92 12.18
#